data_AF-A0A7S4NTX9-F1
#
_entry.id   AF-A0A7S4NTX9-F1
#
_cell.length_a   1.000
_cell.length_b   1.000
_cell.length_c   1.000
_cell.angle_alpha   90.00
_cell.angle_beta   90.00
_cell.angle_gamma   90.00
#
_symmetry.space_group_name_H-M   'P 1'
#
loop_
_entity.id
_entity.type
_entity.pdbx_description
1 polymer ?
#
loop_
_entity_poly.entity_id
_entity_poly.type
_entity_poly.pdbx_seq_one_letter_code
_entity_poly.pdbx_strand_id
1 'polypeptide(L)'
;AACGIMTNGGRRWLTVLVGICCASFAHSLHSASATLGLSKLENLSLRGGGFGPFFKKPPPPPPPPAPVRKSIMDMLPVSFTELSAVVLMAAITHLSKPSSFHPIGAPHTIQHVFYYGWIAALSTGLGVIPLLFMHKIQDVWLGLSNAVAAGMMISACYHLVEEGLTLEPDGSTLFNMAVSHPVRVVAGLLLGAGFVISSKSWIEKHEDLKFGSLTGKDLRKVFLMVAVMTLHSFSEGLGIGVSFTGKDGAHLGAMVTATLAMHNIPEGLAVALVLMPRGVSKFSTILWAIFTSMPQPLIAVPVFIFARHFIFWQSVGLGFAAGSMLWVTFFELLADAMKDLSLSTTALTTVMSFAAGHLLRHWLPEPS
;
A
#
# COMPACT_ATOMS: atom_id res chain seq x y z
N ALA A 1 -13.41 46.40 -13.05
CA ALA A 1 -13.29 46.24 -11.59
C ALA A 1 -14.42 45.34 -11.10
N ALA A 2 -14.20 44.02 -11.15
CA ALA A 2 -15.01 42.97 -10.51
C ALA A 2 -14.29 41.63 -10.73
N CYS A 3 -13.09 41.52 -10.17
CA CYS A 3 -12.35 40.27 -10.05
C CYS A 3 -11.83 40.24 -8.62
N GLY A 4 -12.39 39.34 -7.81
CA GLY A 4 -12.08 39.27 -6.38
C GLY A 4 -13.35 39.12 -5.55
N ILE A 5 -13.82 37.88 -5.43
CA ILE A 5 -14.43 37.24 -4.25
C ILE A 5 -14.60 35.77 -4.66
N MET A 6 -13.57 34.94 -4.51
CA MET A 6 -13.71 33.46 -4.41
C MET A 6 -12.37 32.78 -4.12
N THR A 7 -11.60 33.23 -3.12
CA THR A 7 -10.41 32.48 -2.67
C THR A 7 -10.15 32.75 -1.19
N ASN A 8 -10.64 31.86 -0.31
CA ASN A 8 -10.05 31.65 1.03
C ASN A 8 -10.72 30.50 1.81
N GLY A 9 -11.95 30.11 1.46
CA GLY A 9 -12.68 29.04 2.15
C GLY A 9 -12.03 27.66 2.00
N GLY A 10 -11.88 27.15 0.77
CA GLY A 10 -11.38 25.78 0.52
C GLY A 10 -9.95 25.53 1.00
N ARG A 11 -9.06 26.51 0.85
CA ARG A 11 -7.66 26.41 1.34
C ARG A 11 -7.57 26.39 2.86
N ARG A 12 -8.42 27.16 3.58
CA ARG A 12 -8.49 27.12 5.05
C ARG A 12 -8.96 25.76 5.56
N TRP A 13 -9.95 25.13 4.91
CA TRP A 13 -10.43 23.81 5.33
C TRP A 13 -9.40 22.71 5.10
N LEU A 14 -8.62 22.76 4.02
CA LEU A 14 -7.55 21.81 3.75
C LEU A 14 -6.42 21.91 4.80
N THR A 15 -6.00 23.12 5.16
CA THR A 15 -5.01 23.34 6.24
C THR A 15 -5.56 22.92 7.61
N VAL A 16 -6.86 23.12 7.87
CA VAL A 16 -7.50 22.69 9.11
C VAL A 16 -7.64 21.18 9.19
N LEU A 17 -7.98 20.49 8.09
CA LEU A 17 -8.07 19.02 8.05
C LEU A 17 -6.70 18.34 8.19
N VAL A 18 -5.69 18.86 7.49
CA VAL A 18 -4.30 18.41 7.65
C VAL A 18 -3.80 18.71 9.07
N GLY A 19 -4.15 19.87 9.63
CA GLY A 19 -3.84 20.24 11.01
C GLY A 19 -4.52 19.35 12.07
N ILE A 20 -5.79 18.98 11.86
CA ILE A 20 -6.54 18.06 12.75
C ILE A 20 -5.97 16.64 12.66
N CYS A 21 -5.54 16.19 11.48
CA CYS A 21 -4.83 14.91 11.33
C CYS A 21 -3.47 14.93 12.04
N CYS A 22 -2.69 16.01 11.90
CA CYS A 22 -1.42 16.18 12.63
C CYS A 22 -1.60 16.29 14.14
N ALA A 23 -2.66 16.94 14.62
CA ALA A 23 -2.98 17.05 16.05
C ALA A 23 -3.49 15.73 16.63
N SER A 24 -4.31 14.98 15.88
CA SER A 24 -4.75 13.63 16.26
C SER A 24 -3.60 12.63 16.26
N PHE A 25 -2.62 12.81 15.35
CA PHE A 25 -1.36 12.06 15.31
C PHE A 25 -0.48 12.36 16.53
N ALA A 26 -0.31 13.64 16.90
CA ALA A 26 0.42 14.03 18.11
C ALA A 26 -0.25 13.52 19.40
N HIS A 27 -1.58 13.57 19.47
CA HIS A 27 -2.36 13.08 20.62
C HIS A 27 -2.34 11.54 20.71
N SER A 28 -2.37 10.83 19.58
CA SER A 28 -2.24 9.37 19.53
C SER A 28 -0.84 8.88 19.87
N LEU A 29 0.22 9.61 19.47
CA LEU A 29 1.60 9.36 19.90
C LEU A 29 1.78 9.55 21.41
N HIS A 30 1.17 10.59 21.99
CA HIS A 30 1.21 10.83 23.43
C HIS A 30 0.43 9.76 24.22
N SER A 31 -0.71 9.31 23.69
CA SER A 31 -1.51 8.23 24.28
C SER A 31 -0.82 6.86 24.16
N ALA A 32 -0.16 6.56 23.03
CA ALA A 32 0.64 5.34 22.86
C ALA A 32 1.84 5.29 23.82
N SER A 33 2.53 6.43 24.04
CA SER A 33 3.59 6.56 25.04
C SER A 33 3.09 6.35 26.48
N ALA A 34 1.86 6.77 26.79
CA ALA A 34 1.26 6.61 28.12
C ALA A 34 0.77 5.17 28.38
N THR A 35 0.37 4.45 27.35
CA THR A 35 -0.15 3.06 27.46
C THR A 35 0.97 2.01 27.52
N LEU A 36 2.17 2.34 27.02
CA LEU A 36 3.35 1.45 27.01
C LEU A 36 4.21 1.47 28.29
N GLY A 37 3.82 2.19 29.35
CA GLY A 37 4.41 2.01 30.68
C GLY A 37 5.94 2.16 30.76
N LEU A 38 6.53 3.02 29.92
CA LEU A 38 7.99 3.21 29.83
C LEU A 38 8.64 3.84 31.08
N SER A 39 7.87 4.28 32.08
CA SER A 39 8.40 4.76 33.36
C SER A 39 8.65 3.64 34.40
N LYS A 40 8.21 2.41 34.16
CA LYS A 40 8.42 1.28 35.09
C LYS A 40 9.65 0.42 34.80
N LEU A 41 10.32 0.61 33.67
CA LEU A 41 11.51 -0.19 33.30
C LEU A 41 12.84 0.40 33.80
N GLU A 42 12.87 1.68 34.20
CA GLU A 42 14.10 2.32 34.72
C GLU A 42 14.37 2.05 36.21
N ASN A 43 13.38 1.58 36.99
CA ASN A 43 13.52 1.37 38.43
C ASN A 43 13.74 -0.08 38.88
N LEU A 44 13.87 -1.04 37.95
CA LEU A 44 14.13 -2.45 38.27
C LEU A 44 15.59 -2.88 38.08
N SER A 45 16.48 -1.98 37.63
CA SER A 45 17.91 -2.26 37.47
C SER A 45 18.76 -2.02 38.73
N LEU A 46 18.18 -1.58 39.85
CA LEU A 46 18.93 -1.25 41.07
C LEU A 46 18.25 -1.78 42.34
N ARG A 47 18.16 -3.09 42.50
CA ARG A 47 18.05 -3.72 43.82
C ARG A 47 18.70 -5.10 43.79
N GLY A 48 19.92 -5.16 44.31
CA GLY A 48 20.62 -6.41 44.60
C GLY A 48 19.89 -7.21 45.68
N GLY A 49 19.92 -8.54 45.50
CA GLY A 49 19.46 -9.52 46.48
C GLY A 49 19.84 -10.92 45.98
N GLY A 50 20.84 -11.54 46.61
CA GLY A 50 21.44 -12.78 46.14
C GLY A 50 20.56 -14.02 46.30
N PHE A 51 20.78 -15.02 45.44
CA PHE A 51 20.41 -16.43 45.63
C PHE A 51 21.36 -17.31 44.80
N GLY A 52 21.75 -18.46 45.36
CA GLY A 52 22.88 -19.33 44.95
C GLY A 52 22.76 -20.10 43.62
N PRO A 53 23.71 -21.03 43.34
CA PRO A 53 23.92 -21.57 42.01
C PRO A 53 23.00 -22.78 41.75
N PHE A 54 22.12 -22.67 40.76
CA PHE A 54 21.42 -23.81 40.16
C PHE A 54 21.65 -23.80 38.65
N PHE A 55 22.80 -24.32 38.21
CA PHE A 55 23.07 -24.58 36.80
C PHE A 55 22.27 -25.81 36.35
N LYS A 56 21.12 -25.60 35.68
CA LYS A 56 20.57 -26.60 34.74
C LYS A 56 21.11 -26.27 33.34
N LYS A 57 21.83 -27.22 32.73
CA LYS A 57 22.30 -27.13 31.34
C LYS A 57 21.09 -26.88 30.41
N PRO A 58 21.21 -26.00 29.39
CA PRO A 58 20.19 -25.89 28.35
C PRO A 58 20.06 -27.22 27.59
N PRO A 59 18.85 -27.57 27.12
CA PRO A 59 18.65 -28.76 26.31
C PRO A 59 19.45 -28.66 24.98
N PRO A 60 19.92 -29.79 24.45
CA PRO A 60 20.68 -29.80 23.20
C PRO A 60 19.83 -29.28 22.03
N PRO A 61 20.45 -28.63 21.04
CA PRO A 61 19.75 -28.17 19.85
C PRO A 61 19.11 -29.35 19.11
N PRO A 62 17.93 -29.17 18.49
CA PRO A 62 17.29 -30.21 17.70
C PRO A 62 18.22 -30.65 16.54
N PRO A 63 18.19 -31.94 16.16
CA PRO A 63 19.01 -32.43 15.07
C PRO A 63 18.65 -31.72 13.75
N PRO A 64 19.64 -31.50 12.86
CA PRO A 64 19.39 -30.90 11.56
C PRO A 64 18.39 -31.75 10.77
N PRO A 65 17.46 -31.12 10.02
CA PRO A 65 16.50 -31.85 9.20
C PRO A 65 17.22 -32.74 8.19
N ALA A 66 16.70 -33.95 7.99
CA ALA A 66 17.27 -34.93 7.07
C ALA A 66 17.31 -34.38 5.62
N PRO A 67 18.35 -34.71 4.83
CA PRO A 67 18.45 -34.24 3.45
C PRO A 67 17.33 -34.85 2.60
N VAL A 68 16.40 -34.00 2.15
CA VAL A 68 15.34 -34.39 1.22
C VAL A 68 15.99 -34.70 -0.14
N ARG A 69 15.83 -35.93 -0.63
CA ARG A 69 16.33 -36.38 -1.93
C ARG A 69 15.51 -35.68 -3.03
N LYS A 70 16.10 -34.66 -3.66
CA LYS A 70 15.50 -33.90 -4.75
C LYS A 70 15.34 -34.77 -6.01
N SER A 71 14.16 -34.73 -6.62
CA SER A 71 13.86 -35.35 -7.92
C SER A 71 14.59 -34.62 -9.06
N ILE A 72 14.78 -35.26 -10.22
CA ILE A 72 15.35 -34.62 -11.42
C ILE A 72 14.51 -33.41 -11.87
N MET A 73 13.20 -33.40 -11.58
CA MET A 73 12.33 -32.23 -11.79
C MET A 73 12.66 -31.05 -10.85
N ASP A 74 13.27 -31.31 -9.68
CA ASP A 74 13.75 -30.28 -8.75
C ASP A 74 15.14 -29.73 -9.13
N MET A 75 15.75 -30.26 -10.21
CA MET A 75 17.03 -29.78 -10.76
C MET A 75 16.86 -28.72 -11.85
N LEU A 76 15.65 -28.53 -12.39
CA LEU A 76 15.36 -27.38 -13.24
C LEU A 76 15.27 -26.13 -12.35
N PRO A 77 15.94 -25.01 -12.71
CA PRO A 77 15.93 -23.79 -11.89
C PRO A 77 14.53 -23.14 -11.82
N VAL A 78 13.59 -23.57 -12.66
CA VAL A 78 12.21 -23.08 -12.77
C VAL A 78 11.28 -24.27 -13.03
N SER A 79 10.23 -24.40 -12.24
CA SER A 79 9.18 -25.42 -12.41
C SER A 79 8.26 -25.12 -13.61
N PHE A 80 7.61 -26.15 -14.17
CA PHE A 80 6.65 -25.98 -15.27
C PHE A 80 5.54 -24.95 -14.95
N THR A 81 5.07 -24.95 -13.71
CA THR A 81 4.08 -23.99 -13.21
C THR A 81 4.58 -22.56 -13.25
N GLU A 82 5.83 -22.32 -12.84
CA GLU A 82 6.42 -20.98 -12.86
C GLU A 82 6.68 -20.49 -14.29
N LEU A 83 7.12 -21.37 -15.18
CA LEU A 83 7.27 -21.04 -16.60
C LEU A 83 5.92 -20.69 -17.23
N SER A 84 4.87 -21.46 -16.92
CA SER A 84 3.51 -21.18 -17.42
C SER A 84 2.97 -19.84 -16.90
N ALA A 85 3.28 -19.49 -15.65
CA ALA A 85 2.91 -18.20 -15.07
C ALA A 85 3.62 -17.03 -15.78
N VAL A 86 4.91 -17.16 -16.09
CA VAL A 86 5.64 -16.13 -16.85
C VAL A 86 5.11 -15.98 -18.26
N VAL A 87 4.84 -17.08 -18.96
CA VAL A 87 4.24 -17.03 -20.31
C VAL A 87 2.87 -16.36 -20.25
N LEU A 88 2.06 -16.67 -19.25
CA LEU A 88 0.76 -16.02 -19.04
C LEU A 88 0.91 -14.52 -18.75
N MET A 89 1.83 -14.13 -17.86
CA MET A 89 2.09 -12.71 -17.57
C MET A 89 2.60 -11.95 -18.80
N ALA A 90 3.48 -12.56 -19.59
CA ALA A 90 3.96 -11.99 -20.84
C ALA A 90 2.82 -11.85 -21.87
N ALA A 91 1.94 -12.85 -21.97
CA ALA A 91 0.76 -12.79 -22.82
C ALA A 91 -0.21 -11.70 -22.35
N ILE A 92 -0.51 -11.60 -21.05
CA ILE A 92 -1.34 -10.53 -20.48
C ILE A 92 -0.72 -9.17 -20.81
N THR A 93 0.58 -8.99 -20.59
CA THR A 93 1.29 -7.74 -20.89
C THR A 93 1.17 -7.36 -22.37
N HIS A 94 1.38 -8.32 -23.27
CA HIS A 94 1.30 -8.08 -24.71
C HIS A 94 -0.13 -7.81 -25.18
N LEU A 95 -1.11 -8.58 -24.70
CA LEU A 95 -2.52 -8.46 -25.10
C LEU A 95 -3.20 -7.23 -24.49
N SER A 96 -2.79 -6.82 -23.29
CA SER A 96 -3.34 -5.63 -22.63
C SER A 96 -2.71 -4.33 -23.12
N LYS A 97 -1.55 -4.38 -23.78
CA LYS A 97 -0.86 -3.19 -24.30
C LYS A 97 -1.80 -2.37 -25.19
N PRO A 98 -2.08 -1.09 -24.86
CA PRO A 98 -2.94 -0.27 -25.68
C PRO A 98 -2.29 0.02 -27.06
N SER A 99 -3.10 0.00 -28.12
CA SER A 99 -2.65 0.17 -29.52
C SER A 99 -1.99 1.52 -29.80
N SER A 100 -2.38 2.52 -29.02
CA SER A 100 -1.70 3.82 -28.90
C SER A 100 -1.67 4.15 -27.42
N PHE A 101 -0.50 4.49 -26.88
CA PHE A 101 -0.47 5.37 -25.71
C PHE A 101 -1.12 6.67 -26.19
N HIS A 102 -2.42 6.82 -25.92
CA HIS A 102 -3.22 7.86 -26.58
C HIS A 102 -2.56 9.22 -26.38
N PRO A 103 -2.69 10.15 -27.36
CA PRO A 103 -2.43 11.54 -27.10
C PRO A 103 -3.21 11.95 -25.85
N ILE A 104 -2.48 12.55 -24.92
CA ILE A 104 -2.93 12.99 -23.61
C ILE A 104 -4.19 13.86 -23.83
N GLY A 105 -5.36 13.42 -23.34
CA GLY A 105 -6.65 14.13 -23.52
C GLY A 105 -7.80 13.33 -24.17
N ALA A 106 -7.54 12.14 -24.73
CA ALA A 106 -8.60 11.24 -25.22
C ALA A 106 -9.22 10.41 -24.07
N PRO A 107 -10.53 10.07 -24.12
CA PRO A 107 -11.17 9.28 -23.08
C PRO A 107 -10.50 7.91 -22.94
N HIS A 108 -9.97 7.62 -21.75
CA HIS A 108 -9.31 6.34 -21.48
C HIS A 108 -10.28 5.18 -21.63
N THR A 109 -9.84 4.17 -22.36
CA THR A 109 -10.55 2.91 -22.50
C THR A 109 -10.27 2.02 -21.29
N ILE A 110 -11.15 1.05 -21.05
CA ILE A 110 -10.99 0.00 -20.03
C ILE A 110 -9.61 -0.67 -20.14
N GLN A 111 -9.10 -0.84 -21.37
CA GLN A 111 -7.78 -1.41 -21.64
C GLN A 111 -6.64 -0.59 -21.02
N HIS A 112 -6.72 0.75 -21.05
CA HIS A 112 -5.69 1.58 -20.42
C HIS A 112 -5.71 1.37 -18.90
N VAL A 113 -6.86 1.48 -18.26
CA VAL A 113 -6.99 1.31 -16.80
C VAL A 113 -6.46 -0.05 -16.35
N PHE A 114 -6.81 -1.13 -17.07
CA PHE A 114 -6.27 -2.45 -16.81
C PHE A 114 -4.74 -2.48 -16.98
N TYR A 115 -4.21 -1.92 -18.08
CA TYR A 115 -2.77 -1.92 -18.36
C TYR A 115 -1.99 -1.15 -17.29
N TYR A 116 -2.46 0.01 -16.85
CA TYR A 116 -1.82 0.77 -15.78
C TYR A 116 -1.83 0.00 -14.45
N GLY A 117 -2.96 -0.59 -14.06
CA GLY A 117 -3.01 -1.49 -12.90
C GLY A 117 -2.12 -2.71 -13.05
N TRP A 118 -1.98 -3.24 -14.26
CA TRP A 118 -1.10 -4.38 -14.55
C TRP A 118 0.38 -4.01 -14.38
N ILE A 119 0.79 -2.83 -14.87
CA ILE A 119 2.15 -2.32 -14.66
C ILE A 119 2.45 -2.08 -13.18
N ALA A 120 1.49 -1.56 -12.41
CA ALA A 120 1.63 -1.44 -10.97
C ALA A 120 1.82 -2.82 -10.31
N ALA A 121 1.01 -3.83 -10.65
CA ALA A 121 1.15 -5.16 -10.08
C ALA A 121 2.50 -5.83 -10.43
N LEU A 122 3.00 -5.59 -11.65
CA LEU A 122 4.31 -6.09 -12.08
C LEU A 122 5.47 -5.44 -11.30
N SER A 123 5.34 -4.18 -10.89
CA SER A 123 6.42 -3.49 -10.17
C SER A 123 6.67 -4.07 -8.78
N THR A 124 5.68 -4.73 -8.17
CA THR A 124 5.85 -5.50 -6.93
C THR A 124 6.90 -6.61 -7.11
N GLY A 125 6.94 -7.27 -8.26
CA GLY A 125 7.98 -8.25 -8.57
C GLY A 125 9.39 -7.67 -8.61
N LEU A 126 9.54 -6.39 -8.96
CA LEU A 126 10.84 -5.70 -9.01
C LEU A 126 11.45 -5.53 -7.61
N GLY A 127 10.62 -5.47 -6.57
CA GLY A 127 11.04 -5.41 -5.17
C GLY A 127 11.91 -6.58 -4.71
N VAL A 128 11.81 -7.71 -5.40
CA VAL A 128 12.59 -8.93 -5.09
C VAL A 128 13.99 -8.89 -5.72
N ILE A 129 14.20 -8.07 -6.76
CA ILE A 129 15.45 -8.02 -7.53
C ILE A 129 16.69 -7.75 -6.65
N PRO A 130 16.67 -6.80 -5.69
CA PRO A 130 17.82 -6.57 -4.80
C PRO A 130 18.26 -7.83 -4.04
N LEU A 131 17.32 -8.70 -3.67
CA LEU A 131 17.57 -9.94 -2.95
C LEU A 131 18.08 -11.09 -3.85
N LEU A 132 18.06 -10.90 -5.17
CA LEU A 132 18.77 -11.79 -6.10
C LEU A 132 20.28 -11.70 -5.91
N PHE A 133 20.78 -10.50 -5.64
CA PHE A 133 22.21 -10.19 -5.49
C PHE A 133 22.65 -10.13 -4.03
N MET A 134 21.78 -9.68 -3.12
CA MET A 134 22.09 -9.49 -1.71
C MET A 134 21.35 -10.52 -0.84
N HIS A 135 22.08 -11.26 -0.01
CA HIS A 135 21.49 -12.30 0.87
C HIS A 135 20.94 -11.75 2.19
N LYS A 136 21.29 -10.50 2.55
CA LYS A 136 20.79 -9.82 3.73
C LYS A 136 20.56 -8.35 3.39
N ILE A 137 19.38 -7.85 3.72
CA ILE A 137 19.07 -6.42 3.72
C ILE A 137 19.19 -5.96 5.17
N GLN A 138 19.88 -4.85 5.40
CA GLN A 138 19.99 -4.28 6.75
C GLN A 138 18.68 -3.58 7.09
N ASP A 139 18.27 -3.61 8.35
CA ASP A 139 17.02 -3.02 8.83
C ASP A 139 16.87 -1.56 8.40
N VAL A 140 17.96 -0.78 8.39
CA VAL A 140 18.00 0.61 7.91
C VAL A 140 17.45 0.76 6.48
N TRP A 141 17.76 -0.16 5.57
CA TRP A 141 17.27 -0.10 4.19
C TRP A 141 15.78 -0.41 4.10
N LEU A 142 15.27 -1.28 4.97
CA LEU A 142 13.84 -1.57 5.07
C LEU A 142 13.08 -0.36 5.61
N GLY A 143 13.59 0.24 6.67
CA GLY A 143 13.02 1.46 7.21
C GLY A 143 13.04 2.62 6.22
N LEU A 144 14.13 2.79 5.46
CA LEU A 144 14.21 3.82 4.42
C LEU A 144 13.20 3.55 3.29
N SER A 145 13.10 2.30 2.85
CA SER A 145 12.15 1.86 1.83
C SER A 145 10.71 2.15 2.25
N ASN A 146 10.35 1.85 3.50
CA ASN A 146 9.02 2.13 4.06
C ASN A 146 8.74 3.63 4.22
N ALA A 147 9.74 4.43 4.61
CA ALA A 147 9.60 5.88 4.71
C ALA A 147 9.41 6.55 3.33
N VAL A 148 10.13 6.08 2.30
CA VAL A 148 9.94 6.50 0.91
C VAL A 148 8.53 6.13 0.43
N ALA A 149 8.14 4.87 0.61
CA ALA A 149 6.81 4.37 0.30
C ALA A 149 5.70 5.23 0.94
N ALA A 150 5.85 5.57 2.22
CA ALA A 150 4.91 6.43 2.93
C ALA A 150 4.82 7.84 2.32
N GLY A 151 5.96 8.48 2.04
CA GLY A 151 5.97 9.83 1.45
C GLY A 151 5.31 9.88 0.07
N MET A 152 5.62 8.90 -0.79
CA MET A 152 4.97 8.76 -2.10
C MET A 152 3.46 8.55 -1.96
N MET A 153 3.03 7.67 -1.05
CA MET A 153 1.62 7.37 -0.86
C MET A 153 0.82 8.57 -0.33
N ILE A 154 1.39 9.36 0.60
CA ILE A 154 0.78 10.62 1.06
C ILE A 154 0.62 11.59 -0.12
N SER A 155 1.59 11.66 -1.02
CA SER A 155 1.50 12.50 -2.22
C SER A 155 0.37 12.06 -3.15
N ALA A 156 0.22 10.75 -3.43
CA ALA A 156 -0.94 10.26 -4.20
C ALA A 156 -2.27 10.62 -3.53
N CYS A 157 -2.37 10.44 -2.20
CA CYS A 157 -3.57 10.78 -1.44
C CYS A 157 -3.93 12.27 -1.55
N TYR A 158 -2.92 13.15 -1.50
CA TYR A 158 -3.12 14.59 -1.69
C TYR A 158 -3.83 14.89 -3.02
N HIS A 159 -3.36 14.33 -4.12
CA HIS A 159 -3.92 14.60 -5.44
C HIS A 159 -5.31 13.96 -5.63
N LEU A 160 -5.56 12.78 -5.05
CA LEU A 160 -6.90 12.16 -5.05
C LEU A 160 -7.91 13.05 -4.32
N VAL A 161 -7.51 13.59 -3.16
CA VAL A 161 -8.35 14.52 -2.39
C VAL A 161 -8.55 15.82 -3.16
N GLU A 162 -7.49 16.39 -3.73
CA GLU A 162 -7.58 17.62 -4.52
C GLU A 162 -8.56 17.47 -5.69
N GLU A 163 -8.41 16.43 -6.51
CA GLU A 163 -9.32 16.14 -7.61
C GLU A 163 -10.76 16.03 -7.10
N GLY A 164 -10.98 15.25 -6.04
CA GLY A 164 -12.32 15.02 -5.50
C GLY A 164 -13.01 16.29 -5.03
N LEU A 165 -12.25 17.32 -4.63
CA LEU A 165 -12.72 18.63 -4.18
C LEU A 165 -12.96 19.61 -5.32
N THR A 166 -12.26 19.46 -6.45
CA THR A 166 -12.30 20.38 -7.61
C THR A 166 -13.23 19.92 -8.73
N LEU A 167 -13.84 18.74 -8.61
CA LEU A 167 -14.87 18.28 -9.55
C LEU A 167 -15.99 19.33 -9.73
N GLU A 168 -16.50 19.41 -10.95
CA GLU A 168 -17.59 20.33 -11.28
C GLU A 168 -18.88 19.97 -10.54
N PRO A 169 -19.66 20.98 -10.08
CA PRO A 169 -20.94 20.74 -9.45
C PRO A 169 -21.86 19.92 -10.37
N ASP A 170 -22.16 18.70 -9.93
CA ASP A 170 -22.93 17.70 -10.68
C ASP A 170 -24.45 17.77 -10.40
N GLY A 171 -24.88 18.73 -9.58
CA GLY A 171 -26.28 18.95 -9.19
C GLY A 171 -26.91 17.77 -8.44
N SER A 172 -26.12 16.78 -8.04
CA SER A 172 -26.66 15.55 -7.46
C SER A 172 -27.08 15.77 -6.00
N THR A 173 -28.21 15.16 -5.66
CA THR A 173 -28.84 15.27 -4.34
C THR A 173 -28.87 13.90 -3.68
N LEU A 174 -28.61 13.88 -2.38
CA LEU A 174 -28.77 12.69 -1.53
C LEU A 174 -29.91 12.98 -0.56
N PHE A 175 -30.93 12.13 -0.52
CA PHE A 175 -32.14 12.35 0.30
C PHE A 175 -32.78 13.74 0.08
N ASN A 176 -32.86 14.20 -1.18
CA ASN A 176 -33.35 15.55 -1.54
C ASN A 176 -32.54 16.73 -0.97
N MET A 177 -31.33 16.50 -0.46
CA MET A 177 -30.39 17.55 -0.06
C MET A 177 -29.20 17.59 -1.02
N ALA A 178 -28.83 18.78 -1.50
CA ALA A 178 -27.60 18.96 -2.26
C ALA A 178 -26.40 18.74 -1.33
N VAL A 179 -25.59 17.71 -1.63
CA VAL A 179 -24.37 17.42 -0.87
C VAL A 179 -23.19 17.95 -1.64
N SER A 180 -22.38 18.82 -1.04
CA SER A 180 -21.20 19.39 -1.70
C SER A 180 -20.06 18.36 -1.83
N HIS A 181 -19.21 18.52 -2.85
CA HIS A 181 -18.04 17.66 -3.06
C HIS A 181 -17.13 17.50 -1.83
N PRO A 182 -16.82 18.56 -1.04
CA PRO A 182 -16.04 18.40 0.20
C PRO A 182 -16.64 17.43 1.20
N VAL A 183 -17.97 17.45 1.38
CA VAL A 183 -18.65 16.52 2.29
C VAL A 183 -18.54 15.09 1.76
N ARG A 184 -18.67 14.89 0.45
CA ARG A 184 -18.54 13.58 -0.20
C ARG A 184 -17.12 13.03 -0.09
N VAL A 185 -16.10 13.85 -0.29
CA VAL A 185 -14.69 13.46 -0.14
C VAL A 185 -14.39 13.08 1.32
N VAL A 186 -14.82 13.89 2.30
CA VAL A 186 -14.64 13.57 3.71
C VAL A 186 -15.37 12.29 4.11
N ALA A 187 -16.61 12.10 3.64
CA ALA A 187 -17.33 10.85 3.85
C ALA A 187 -16.57 9.67 3.24
N GLY A 188 -16.07 9.80 2.01
CA GLY A 188 -15.19 8.84 1.36
C GLY A 188 -13.96 8.52 2.22
N LEU A 189 -13.19 9.52 2.65
CA LEU A 189 -11.99 9.36 3.49
C LEU A 189 -12.27 8.52 4.74
N LEU A 190 -13.36 8.82 5.45
CA LEU A 190 -13.76 8.09 6.65
C LEU A 190 -14.20 6.66 6.32
N LEU A 191 -14.95 6.46 5.24
CA LEU A 191 -15.37 5.13 4.79
C LEU A 191 -14.18 4.27 4.36
N GLY A 192 -13.20 4.84 3.66
CA GLY A 192 -11.98 4.15 3.23
C GLY A 192 -11.11 3.72 4.41
N ALA A 193 -10.86 4.63 5.36
CA ALA A 193 -10.14 4.29 6.58
C ALA A 193 -10.90 3.24 7.41
N GLY A 194 -12.21 3.44 7.58
CA GLY A 194 -13.11 2.50 8.27
C GLY A 194 -13.13 1.12 7.61
N PHE A 195 -13.07 1.04 6.28
CA PHE A 195 -12.98 -0.21 5.54
C PHE A 195 -11.69 -0.96 5.87
N VAL A 196 -10.54 -0.29 5.87
CA VAL A 196 -9.26 -0.95 6.20
C VAL A 196 -9.25 -1.42 7.66
N ILE A 197 -9.69 -0.58 8.60
CA ILE A 197 -9.82 -0.93 10.03
C ILE A 197 -10.70 -2.16 10.21
N SER A 198 -11.89 -2.15 9.58
CA SER A 198 -12.86 -3.23 9.70
C SER A 198 -12.34 -4.51 9.07
N SER A 199 -11.69 -4.42 7.91
CA SER A 199 -11.12 -5.57 7.21
C SER A 199 -9.99 -6.20 8.01
N LYS A 200 -9.08 -5.39 8.57
CA LYS A 200 -7.98 -5.85 9.41
C LYS A 200 -8.49 -6.49 10.71
N SER A 201 -9.40 -5.81 11.41
CA SER A 201 -10.06 -6.37 12.60
C SER A 201 -10.81 -7.67 12.30
N TRP A 202 -11.42 -7.78 11.12
CA TRP A 202 -12.10 -9.00 10.71
C TRP A 202 -11.10 -10.13 10.47
N ILE A 203 -9.97 -9.89 9.80
CA ILE A 203 -8.92 -10.90 9.62
C ILE A 203 -8.33 -11.31 10.97
N GLU A 204 -7.99 -10.36 11.83
CA GLU A 204 -7.39 -10.62 13.16
C GLU A 204 -8.32 -11.45 14.05
N LYS A 205 -9.63 -11.16 14.06
CA LYS A 205 -10.62 -11.96 14.80
C LYS A 205 -10.79 -13.37 14.24
N HIS A 206 -10.48 -13.55 12.96
CA HIS A 206 -10.51 -14.83 12.29
C HIS A 206 -9.10 -15.43 12.16
N GLU A 207 -8.11 -14.94 12.90
CA GLU A 207 -6.78 -15.57 12.94
C GLU A 207 -6.85 -16.99 13.51
N ASP A 208 -7.86 -17.30 14.32
CA ASP A 208 -8.13 -18.67 14.81
C ASP A 208 -8.70 -19.62 13.76
N LEU A 209 -8.79 -19.20 12.49
CA LEU A 209 -9.17 -20.07 11.38
C LEU A 209 -8.10 -21.16 11.16
N LYS A 210 -8.33 -22.31 11.79
CA LYS A 210 -7.79 -23.61 11.38
C LYS A 210 -8.37 -23.96 10.00
N PHE A 211 -7.80 -23.40 8.93
CA PHE A 211 -8.00 -23.98 7.61
C PHE A 211 -7.32 -25.37 7.58
N GLY A 212 -8.07 -26.39 7.14
CA GLY A 212 -7.82 -27.82 7.34
C GLY A 212 -6.38 -28.35 7.24
N SER A 213 -6.12 -29.40 8.03
CA SER A 213 -5.01 -30.41 8.07
C SER A 213 -3.56 -30.09 7.65
N LEU A 214 -3.21 -28.88 7.24
CA LEU A 214 -1.84 -28.54 6.87
C LEU A 214 -1.09 -27.98 8.08
N THR A 215 -0.23 -28.83 8.63
CA THR A 215 0.53 -28.58 9.85
C THR A 215 1.68 -27.60 9.60
N GLY A 216 1.68 -26.46 10.31
CA GLY A 216 2.85 -25.60 10.43
C GLY A 216 2.53 -24.15 10.80
N LYS A 217 3.18 -23.61 11.84
CA LYS A 217 3.09 -22.19 12.22
C LYS A 217 3.55 -21.25 11.09
N ASP A 218 4.39 -21.72 10.18
CA ASP A 218 4.92 -20.93 9.07
C ASP A 218 3.98 -20.84 7.87
N LEU A 219 3.16 -21.86 7.60
CA LEU A 219 2.15 -21.81 6.54
C LEU A 219 1.03 -20.81 6.86
N ARG A 220 0.62 -20.75 8.14
CA ARG A 220 -0.34 -19.76 8.63
C ARG A 220 0.16 -18.33 8.46
N LYS A 221 1.45 -18.07 8.74
CA LYS A 221 2.05 -16.73 8.55
C LYS A 221 2.07 -16.32 7.08
N VAL A 222 2.36 -17.25 6.16
CA VAL A 222 2.32 -16.98 4.72
C VAL A 222 0.90 -16.68 4.27
N PHE A 223 -0.10 -17.45 4.71
CA PHE A 223 -1.49 -17.22 4.36
C PHE A 223 -2.01 -15.86 4.86
N LEU A 224 -1.71 -15.51 6.12
CA LEU A 224 -2.07 -14.20 6.68
C LEU A 224 -1.41 -13.05 5.93
N MET A 225 -0.12 -13.18 5.59
CA MET A 225 0.57 -12.18 4.76
C MET A 225 -0.14 -12.03 3.40
N VAL A 226 -0.39 -13.13 2.69
CA VAL A 226 -1.07 -13.09 1.39
C VAL A 226 -2.45 -12.44 1.51
N ALA A 227 -3.24 -12.79 2.53
CA ALA A 227 -4.57 -12.22 2.73
C ALA A 227 -4.52 -10.70 2.99
N VAL A 228 -3.63 -10.25 3.88
CA VAL A 228 -3.47 -8.83 4.21
C VAL A 228 -2.96 -8.04 3.00
N MET A 229 -1.92 -8.52 2.32
CA MET A 229 -1.37 -7.85 1.13
C MET A 229 -2.40 -7.82 -0.02
N THR A 230 -3.19 -8.88 -0.19
CA THR A 230 -4.28 -8.91 -1.19
C THR A 230 -5.32 -7.80 -0.92
N LEU A 231 -5.70 -7.58 0.33
CA LEU A 231 -6.61 -6.48 0.68
C LEU A 231 -5.97 -5.11 0.53
N HIS A 232 -4.67 -5.00 0.77
CA HIS A 232 -3.92 -3.78 0.50
C HIS A 232 -4.01 -3.44 -1.00
N SER A 233 -3.61 -4.38 -1.85
CA SER A 233 -3.68 -4.26 -3.30
C SER A 233 -5.10 -4.07 -3.85
N PHE A 234 -6.13 -4.57 -3.16
CA PHE A 234 -7.52 -4.25 -3.48
C PHE A 234 -7.79 -2.75 -3.34
N SER A 235 -7.35 -2.14 -2.23
CA SER A 235 -7.55 -0.71 -1.98
C SER A 235 -6.78 0.19 -2.96
N GLU A 236 -5.59 -0.24 -3.37
CA GLU A 236 -4.80 0.45 -4.41
C GLU A 236 -5.45 0.33 -5.78
N GLY A 237 -6.03 -0.84 -6.10
CA GLY A 237 -6.84 -1.05 -7.30
C GLY A 237 -8.03 -0.11 -7.36
N LEU A 238 -8.70 0.14 -6.24
CA LEU A 238 -9.75 1.17 -6.16
C LEU A 238 -9.18 2.54 -6.53
N GLY A 239 -8.03 2.92 -5.95
CA GLY A 239 -7.33 4.19 -6.23
C GLY A 239 -6.99 4.37 -7.70
N ILE A 240 -6.45 3.35 -8.35
CA ILE A 240 -6.17 3.34 -9.79
C ILE A 240 -7.48 3.54 -10.57
N GLY A 241 -8.51 2.75 -10.27
CA GLY A 241 -9.80 2.83 -10.98
C GLY A 241 -10.46 4.22 -10.90
N VAL A 242 -10.52 4.82 -9.71
CA VAL A 242 -11.15 6.15 -9.53
C VAL A 242 -10.29 7.28 -10.10
N SER A 243 -8.97 7.16 -10.07
CA SER A 243 -8.07 8.23 -10.56
C SER A 243 -8.11 8.40 -12.07
N PHE A 244 -8.52 7.37 -12.83
CA PHE A 244 -8.75 7.48 -14.27
C PHE A 244 -10.08 8.16 -14.65
N THR A 245 -10.86 8.63 -13.67
CA THR A 245 -12.15 9.29 -13.89
C THR A 245 -12.04 10.81 -13.74
N GLY A 246 -13.02 11.56 -14.25
CA GLY A 246 -13.01 13.02 -14.21
C GLY A 246 -12.35 13.64 -15.45
N LYS A 247 -12.24 14.97 -15.44
CA LYS A 247 -11.73 15.75 -16.58
C LYS A 247 -10.23 15.53 -16.78
N ASP A 248 -9.49 15.49 -15.68
CA ASP A 248 -8.03 15.28 -15.67
C ASP A 248 -7.65 13.82 -15.38
N GLY A 249 -8.61 12.89 -15.48
CA GLY A 249 -8.42 11.48 -15.11
C GLY A 249 -7.27 10.78 -15.86
N ALA A 250 -6.94 11.26 -17.05
CA ALA A 250 -5.78 10.79 -17.80
C ALA A 250 -4.46 11.01 -17.07
N HIS A 251 -4.24 12.26 -16.68
CA HIS A 251 -3.02 12.70 -16.02
C HIS A 251 -2.98 12.21 -14.58
N LEU A 252 -4.10 12.35 -13.86
CA LEU A 252 -4.23 11.88 -12.49
C LEU A 252 -4.04 10.37 -12.39
N GLY A 253 -4.69 9.58 -13.25
CA GLY A 253 -4.57 8.13 -13.27
C GLY A 253 -3.16 7.65 -13.57
N ALA A 254 -2.47 8.27 -14.53
CA ALA A 254 -1.07 7.96 -14.83
C ALA A 254 -0.15 8.30 -13.65
N MET A 255 -0.34 9.46 -13.01
CA MET A 255 0.45 9.89 -11.86
C MET A 255 0.22 9.03 -10.62
N VAL A 256 -1.04 8.71 -10.30
CA VAL A 256 -1.39 7.82 -9.17
C VAL A 256 -0.79 6.44 -9.42
N THR A 257 -0.92 5.90 -10.64
CA THR A 257 -0.32 4.60 -10.97
C THR A 257 1.19 4.63 -10.88
N ALA A 258 1.87 5.67 -11.37
CA ALA A 258 3.32 5.77 -11.27
C ALA A 258 3.80 5.85 -9.81
N THR A 259 3.06 6.57 -8.97
CA THR A 259 3.31 6.67 -7.54
C THR A 259 3.13 5.32 -6.85
N LEU A 260 2.05 4.61 -7.15
CA LEU A 260 1.81 3.24 -6.66
C LEU A 260 2.86 2.26 -7.16
N ALA A 261 3.26 2.32 -8.43
CA ALA A 261 4.28 1.44 -8.97
C ALA A 261 5.62 1.58 -8.21
N MET A 262 5.97 2.80 -7.78
CA MET A 262 7.13 3.04 -6.92
C MET A 262 6.94 2.54 -5.48
N HIS A 263 5.72 2.61 -4.94
CA HIS A 263 5.35 2.07 -3.63
C HIS A 263 5.44 0.54 -3.58
N ASN A 264 5.00 -0.13 -4.65
CA ASN A 264 4.95 -1.58 -4.74
C ASN A 264 6.33 -2.24 -4.72
N ILE A 265 7.41 -1.53 -5.09
CA ILE A 265 8.78 -2.06 -5.01
C ILE A 265 9.16 -2.37 -3.55
N PRO A 266 9.07 -1.43 -2.59
CA PRO A 266 9.09 -1.68 -1.16
C PRO A 266 8.19 -2.83 -0.68
N GLU A 267 6.95 -2.88 -1.16
CA GLU A 267 5.99 -3.93 -0.77
C GLU A 267 6.46 -5.33 -1.22
N GLY A 268 6.94 -5.45 -2.46
CA GLY A 268 7.51 -6.68 -2.98
C GLY A 268 8.74 -7.15 -2.22
N LEU A 269 9.56 -6.21 -1.74
CA LEU A 269 10.68 -6.52 -0.84
C LEU A 269 10.16 -7.10 0.48
N ALA A 270 9.11 -6.53 1.07
CA ALA A 270 8.49 -7.04 2.29
C ALA A 270 7.93 -8.46 2.11
N VAL A 271 7.23 -8.72 1.00
CA VAL A 271 6.76 -10.08 0.63
C VAL A 271 7.95 -11.04 0.55
N ALA A 272 9.04 -10.63 -0.07
CA ALA A 272 10.22 -11.46 -0.24
C ALA A 272 10.89 -11.83 1.09
N LEU A 273 10.96 -10.88 2.03
CA LEU A 273 11.49 -11.13 3.38
C LEU A 273 10.64 -12.08 4.21
N VAL A 274 9.35 -12.23 3.90
CA VAL A 274 8.49 -13.23 4.53
C VAL A 274 8.66 -14.60 3.86
N LEU A 275 8.71 -14.67 2.53
CA LEU A 275 8.69 -15.94 1.79
C LEU A 275 10.05 -16.64 1.75
N MET A 276 11.15 -15.92 1.50
CA MET A 276 12.46 -16.54 1.28
C MET A 276 13.03 -17.25 2.52
N PRO A 277 12.95 -16.71 3.75
CA PRO A 277 13.38 -17.44 4.95
C PRO A 277 12.62 -18.76 5.20
N ARG A 278 11.45 -18.93 4.55
CA ARG A 278 10.61 -20.12 4.63
C ARG A 278 10.90 -21.14 3.52
N GLY A 279 11.96 -20.92 2.74
CA GLY A 279 12.43 -21.84 1.70
C GLY A 279 11.76 -21.66 0.33
N VAL A 280 10.96 -20.60 0.15
CA VAL A 280 10.43 -20.25 -1.19
C VAL A 280 11.59 -19.77 -2.06
N SER A 281 11.68 -20.27 -3.30
CA SER A 281 12.75 -19.89 -4.20
C SER A 281 12.67 -18.40 -4.56
N LYS A 282 13.81 -17.80 -4.94
CA LYS A 282 13.85 -16.37 -5.34
C LYS A 282 12.92 -16.08 -6.51
N PHE A 283 12.84 -16.99 -7.48
CA PHE A 283 11.98 -16.84 -8.65
C PHE A 283 10.50 -17.00 -8.29
N SER A 284 10.16 -18.02 -7.51
CA SER A 284 8.80 -18.19 -6.99
C SER A 284 8.38 -16.95 -6.20
N THR A 285 9.30 -16.35 -5.43
CA THR A 285 9.04 -15.14 -4.64
C THR A 285 8.67 -13.94 -5.51
N ILE A 286 9.32 -13.75 -6.67
CA ILE A 286 8.93 -12.71 -7.64
C ILE A 286 7.49 -12.94 -8.09
N LEU A 287 7.14 -14.17 -8.46
CA LEU A 287 5.80 -14.50 -8.94
C LEU A 287 4.75 -14.33 -7.84
N TRP A 288 5.06 -14.72 -6.61
CA TRP A 288 4.19 -14.51 -5.46
C TRP A 288 3.99 -13.03 -5.13
N ALA A 289 5.04 -12.21 -5.24
CA ALA A 289 4.94 -10.76 -5.05
C ALA A 289 4.04 -10.09 -6.10
N ILE A 290 4.14 -10.50 -7.37
CA ILE A 290 3.21 -10.02 -8.41
C ILE A 290 1.79 -10.53 -8.14
N PHE A 291 1.66 -11.80 -7.71
CA PHE A 291 0.37 -12.42 -7.44
C PHE A 291 -0.40 -11.70 -6.33
N THR A 292 0.27 -11.28 -5.25
CA THR A 292 -0.37 -10.51 -4.18
C THR A 292 -0.93 -9.18 -4.67
N SER A 293 -0.35 -8.60 -5.73
CA SER A 293 -0.79 -7.34 -6.34
C SER A 293 -1.74 -7.49 -7.53
N MET A 294 -2.11 -8.72 -7.93
CA MET A 294 -3.15 -8.99 -8.93
C MET A 294 -4.51 -8.30 -8.68
N PRO A 295 -4.96 -8.05 -7.44
CA PRO A 295 -6.18 -7.28 -7.21
C PRO A 295 -6.15 -5.89 -7.85
N GLN A 296 -4.99 -5.24 -7.96
CA GLN A 296 -4.88 -3.88 -8.53
C GLN A 296 -5.52 -3.76 -9.92
N PRO A 297 -5.09 -4.50 -10.97
CA PRO A 297 -5.71 -4.42 -12.30
C PRO A 297 -7.14 -4.96 -12.33
N LEU A 298 -7.45 -5.97 -11.51
CA LEU A 298 -8.77 -6.61 -11.50
C LEU A 298 -9.85 -5.71 -10.89
N ILE A 299 -9.49 -4.90 -9.90
CA ILE A 299 -10.40 -3.99 -9.20
C ILE A 299 -10.45 -2.62 -9.88
N ALA A 300 -9.34 -2.16 -10.47
CA ALA A 300 -9.32 -0.87 -11.16
C ALA A 300 -10.37 -0.77 -12.28
N VAL A 301 -10.59 -1.85 -13.05
CA VAL A 301 -11.56 -1.87 -14.15
C VAL A 301 -13.01 -1.69 -13.69
N PRO A 302 -13.59 -2.54 -12.81
CA PRO A 302 -14.97 -2.37 -12.39
C PRO A 302 -15.19 -1.04 -11.65
N VAL A 303 -14.19 -0.56 -10.90
CA VAL A 303 -14.26 0.74 -10.22
C VAL A 303 -14.28 1.89 -11.20
N PHE A 304 -13.43 1.88 -12.22
CA PHE A 304 -13.44 2.87 -13.29
C PHE A 304 -14.79 2.91 -14.01
N ILE A 305 -15.32 1.73 -14.36
CA ILE A 305 -16.65 1.63 -15.00
C ILE A 305 -17.72 2.21 -14.07
N PHE A 306 -17.72 1.84 -12.79
CA PHE A 306 -18.69 2.33 -11.82
C PHE A 306 -18.60 3.85 -11.67
N ALA A 307 -17.43 4.39 -11.34
CA ALA A 307 -17.25 5.82 -11.09
C ALA A 307 -17.52 6.68 -12.34
N ARG A 308 -17.31 6.16 -13.55
CA ARG A 308 -17.70 6.83 -14.80
C ARG A 308 -19.21 6.95 -14.99
N HIS A 309 -20.00 5.96 -14.57
CA HIS A 309 -21.46 5.97 -14.73
C HIS A 309 -22.17 6.67 -13.57
N PHE A 310 -21.53 6.76 -12.41
CA PHE A 310 -22.13 7.23 -11.17
C PHE A 310 -21.37 8.45 -10.61
N ILE A 311 -21.56 9.61 -11.25
CA ILE A 311 -20.84 10.86 -10.96
C ILE A 311 -20.92 11.27 -9.47
N PHE A 312 -22.07 11.07 -8.82
CA PHE A 312 -22.23 11.34 -7.39
C PHE A 312 -21.16 10.62 -6.54
N TRP A 313 -20.88 9.37 -6.90
CA TRP A 313 -19.96 8.50 -6.18
C TRP A 313 -18.49 8.75 -6.53
N GLN A 314 -18.19 9.58 -7.54
CA GLN A 314 -16.82 9.87 -7.94
C GLN A 314 -16.01 10.53 -6.81
N SER A 315 -16.52 11.62 -6.21
CA SER A 315 -15.87 12.27 -5.06
C SER A 315 -15.77 11.35 -3.85
N VAL A 316 -16.79 10.51 -3.63
CA VAL A 316 -16.77 9.53 -2.54
C VAL A 316 -15.69 8.48 -2.78
N GLY A 317 -15.56 7.99 -4.02
CA GLY A 317 -14.55 7.00 -4.42
C GLY A 317 -13.13 7.53 -4.33
N LEU A 318 -12.88 8.76 -4.78
CA LEU A 318 -11.59 9.45 -4.63
C LEU A 318 -11.22 9.63 -3.16
N GLY A 319 -12.18 10.08 -2.33
CA GLY A 319 -12.01 10.15 -0.89
C GLY A 319 -11.77 8.78 -0.26
N PHE A 320 -12.51 7.75 -0.67
CA PHE A 320 -12.38 6.38 -0.18
C PHE A 320 -10.97 5.84 -0.41
N ALA A 321 -10.47 5.93 -1.64
CA ALA A 321 -9.12 5.50 -1.99
C ALA A 321 -8.05 6.22 -1.16
N ALA A 322 -8.14 7.55 -1.06
CA ALA A 322 -7.22 8.34 -0.24
C ALA A 322 -7.31 7.95 1.25
N GLY A 323 -8.51 7.67 1.76
CA GLY A 323 -8.74 7.31 3.17
C GLY A 323 -8.13 5.97 3.54
N SER A 324 -8.31 4.96 2.67
CA SER A 324 -7.68 3.65 2.85
C SER A 324 -6.16 3.75 2.80
N MET A 325 -5.61 4.48 1.82
CA MET A 325 -4.16 4.61 1.63
C MET A 325 -3.51 5.42 2.77
N LEU A 326 -4.15 6.49 3.26
CA LEU A 326 -3.66 7.24 4.42
C LEU A 326 -3.62 6.38 5.68
N TRP A 327 -4.66 5.59 5.94
CA TRP A 327 -4.68 4.69 7.10
C TRP A 327 -3.49 3.74 7.08
N VAL A 328 -3.25 3.07 5.95
CA VAL A 328 -2.12 2.14 5.81
C VAL A 328 -0.78 2.88 5.92
N THR A 329 -0.66 4.05 5.31
CA THR A 329 0.56 4.87 5.38
C THR A 329 0.95 5.15 6.84
N PHE A 330 0.01 5.64 7.66
CA PHE A 330 0.31 6.05 9.02
C PHE A 330 0.56 4.86 9.97
N PHE A 331 -0.30 3.84 9.88
CA PHE A 331 -0.30 2.77 10.87
C PHE A 331 0.54 1.55 10.49
N GLU A 332 0.97 1.44 9.22
CA GLU A 332 1.78 0.34 8.75
C GLU A 332 3.12 0.86 8.25
N LEU A 333 3.16 1.66 7.18
CA LEU A 333 4.45 2.08 6.58
C LEU A 333 5.30 2.95 7.52
N LEU A 334 4.72 4.02 8.07
CA LEU A 334 5.46 4.88 9.00
C LEU A 334 5.77 4.17 10.30
N ALA A 335 4.84 3.36 10.80
CA ALA A 335 5.05 2.57 12.01
C ALA A 335 6.20 1.56 11.85
N ASP A 336 6.27 0.88 10.70
CA ASP A 336 7.35 -0.05 10.38
C ASP A 336 8.66 0.69 10.13
N ALA A 337 8.66 1.82 9.43
CA ALA A 337 9.86 2.64 9.24
C ALA A 337 10.48 3.09 10.56
N MET A 338 9.66 3.45 11.56
CA MET A 338 10.13 3.85 12.90
C MET A 338 10.68 2.71 13.75
N LYS A 339 10.45 1.44 13.39
CA LYS A 339 11.09 0.29 14.06
C LYS A 339 12.57 0.19 13.69
N ASP A 340 12.89 0.56 12.46
CA ASP A 340 14.22 0.35 11.88
C ASP A 340 15.04 1.65 11.75
N LEU A 341 14.42 2.83 11.93
CA LEU A 341 15.05 4.15 11.83
C LEU A 341 14.73 5.06 13.01
N SER A 342 15.56 6.10 13.19
CA SER A 342 15.23 7.20 14.09
C SER A 342 14.06 8.03 13.55
N LEU A 343 13.27 8.63 14.45
CA LEU A 343 12.13 9.49 14.09
C LEU A 343 12.52 10.59 13.09
N SER A 344 13.67 11.24 13.31
CA SER A 344 14.17 12.31 12.43
C SER A 344 14.48 11.79 11.03
N THR A 345 15.10 10.62 10.91
CA THR A 345 15.42 10.00 9.62
C THR A 345 14.14 9.58 8.88
N THR A 346 13.19 8.96 9.59
CA THR A 346 11.89 8.59 9.03
C THR A 346 11.14 9.81 8.52
N ALA A 347 11.03 10.85 9.35
CA ALA A 347 10.34 12.09 8.98
C ALA A 347 11.01 12.78 7.79
N LEU A 348 12.34 12.95 7.80
CA LEU A 348 13.06 13.60 6.71
C LEU A 348 12.90 12.82 5.39
N THR A 349 13.06 11.50 5.43
CA THR A 349 12.91 10.65 4.24
C THR A 349 11.49 10.71 3.70
N THR A 350 10.49 10.66 4.58
CA THR A 350 9.07 10.78 4.20
C THR A 350 8.77 12.13 3.55
N VAL A 351 9.26 13.24 4.13
CA VAL A 351 9.05 14.60 3.59
C VAL A 351 9.74 14.76 2.24
N MET A 352 10.99 14.32 2.12
CA MET A 352 11.73 14.36 0.85
C MET A 352 11.02 13.55 -0.23
N SER A 353 10.52 12.37 0.12
CA SER A 353 9.79 11.51 -0.80
C SER A 353 8.42 12.07 -1.17
N PHE A 354 7.70 12.68 -0.23
CA PHE A 354 6.45 13.39 -0.52
C PHE A 354 6.68 14.53 -1.52
N ALA A 355 7.72 15.33 -1.30
CA ALA A 355 8.10 16.40 -2.22
C ALA A 355 8.45 15.85 -3.61
N ALA A 356 9.23 14.77 -3.68
CA ALA A 356 9.54 14.11 -4.95
C ALA A 356 8.28 13.58 -5.67
N GLY A 357 7.37 12.92 -4.94
CA GLY A 357 6.10 12.45 -5.47
C GLY A 357 5.19 13.59 -5.94
N HIS A 358 5.19 14.72 -5.24
CA HIS A 358 4.42 15.90 -5.64
C HIS A 358 4.99 16.53 -6.92
N LEU A 359 6.32 16.61 -7.02
CA LEU A 359 6.99 17.08 -8.22
C LEU A 359 6.75 16.17 -9.42
N LEU A 360 6.54 14.86 -9.21
CA LEU A 360 6.27 13.90 -10.29
C LEU A 360 5.11 14.34 -11.19
N ARG A 361 4.11 15.03 -10.62
CA ARG A 361 2.99 15.61 -11.38
C ARG A 361 3.45 16.51 -12.52
N HIS A 362 4.51 17.29 -12.29
CA HIS A 362 5.06 18.23 -13.28
C HIS A 362 5.99 17.56 -14.31
N TRP A 363 6.57 16.41 -13.97
CA TRP A 363 7.39 15.62 -14.89
C TRP A 363 6.54 14.78 -15.83
N LEU A 364 5.30 14.47 -15.42
CA LEU A 364 4.31 13.87 -16.30
C LEU A 364 3.73 14.98 -17.19
N PRO A 365 3.88 14.86 -18.53
CA PRO A 365 3.43 15.91 -19.44
C PRO A 365 1.95 16.25 -19.20
N GLU A 366 1.69 17.52 -18.89
CA GLU A 366 0.34 18.07 -18.73
C GLU A 366 -0.44 17.93 -20.05
N PRO A 367 -1.76 17.66 -20.01
CA PRO A 367 -2.61 17.72 -21.19
C PRO A 367 -2.52 19.10 -21.82
N SER A 368 -2.11 19.17 -23.09
CA SER A 368 -2.11 20.41 -23.90
C SER A 368 -3.49 20.73 -24.45
#